data_AF-A0A8X7T1L5-F1
#
_entry.id   AF-A0A8X7T1L5-F1
#
_cell.length_a   1.000
_cell.length_b   1.000
_cell.length_c   1.000
_cell.angle_alpha   90.00
_cell.angle_beta   90.00
_cell.angle_gamma   90.00
#
_symmetry.space_group_name_H-M   'P 1'
#
loop_
_entity.id
_entity.type
_entity.pdbx_description
1 polymer ?
#
loop_
_entity_poly.entity_id
_entity_poly.type
_entity_poly.pdbx_seq_one_letter_code
_entity_poly.pdbx_strand_id
1 'polypeptide(L)'
;MLIHVLVPRTPVTEGGPIPFETLFFDTITKTWGDPQRAFWRRRRHVQRKGRPAEVHQLEEELDRKAKALLPSVIKEHHSKGSQLFVKLDTDPTTGEIRIGVLGETFRDIVHRALPFLPASMCPNVPRITLAVIDAYVTCSLADHVLLVDVVIPPATVPIRALIKTFHVPTDGKMVAGHAATLADPLREAYILSSLPPHPNLMPAPLALITVFHHETSTDMDSSDEERFVGMVLPFFSGGDASDLQHFLSVEDGLRRCYEITSGLLHIYSHGFVMDNIATKNTVLSAPPPNDRLIVIELEPVTIYRNQDGDPAPEVTGHWVASIQAGQLHYTHSEVRTNKEDTIRSVLASMPEAIERLDVFNVGCVLSQLIQCSVEFPWMERCTYDHVHIAGPKMHAHVPTKRELRMPLAFKDLVRRCCAYDPRDRPLLKEIVEVLEEWA
;
A
#
# COMPACT_ATOMS: atom_id res chain seq x y z
N MET A 1 -16.38 -5.93 -14.96
CA MET A 1 -15.39 -5.38 -15.89
C MET A 1 -15.01 -3.98 -15.44
N LEU A 2 -13.73 -3.64 -15.53
CA LEU A 2 -13.12 -2.34 -15.27
C LEU A 2 -12.68 -1.76 -16.62
N ILE A 3 -12.87 -0.45 -16.86
CA ILE A 3 -12.42 0.20 -18.09
C ILE A 3 -11.64 1.46 -17.74
N HIS A 4 -10.38 1.49 -18.19
CA HIS A 4 -9.47 2.63 -18.14
C HIS A 4 -9.59 3.43 -19.42
N VAL A 5 -10.08 4.68 -19.34
CA VAL A 5 -10.25 5.55 -20.52
C VAL A 5 -9.12 6.56 -20.58
N LEU A 6 -8.27 6.45 -21.59
CA LEU A 6 -7.24 7.41 -21.92
C LEU A 6 -7.80 8.52 -22.82
N VAL A 7 -7.51 9.77 -22.48
CA VAL A 7 -7.90 10.92 -23.31
C VAL A 7 -6.65 11.68 -23.78
N PRO A 8 -6.34 11.66 -25.09
CA PRO A 8 -5.31 12.49 -25.68
C PRO A 8 -5.76 13.95 -25.70
N ARG A 9 -4.85 14.87 -25.39
CA ARG A 9 -5.18 16.30 -25.28
C ARG A 9 -5.02 17.12 -26.57
N THR A 10 -4.46 16.58 -27.66
CA THR A 10 -4.34 17.30 -28.95
C THR A 10 -4.24 16.34 -30.15
N PRO A 11 -4.63 16.78 -31.37
CA PRO A 11 -4.47 15.99 -32.59
C PRO A 11 -2.98 15.88 -32.94
N VAL A 12 -2.52 14.66 -33.15
CA VAL A 12 -1.10 14.32 -33.39
C VAL A 12 -0.63 14.87 -34.74
N THR A 13 0.46 15.63 -34.77
CA THR A 13 1.32 15.78 -35.95
C THR A 13 2.47 14.77 -35.87
N GLU A 14 2.79 14.12 -36.98
CA GLU A 14 3.85 13.08 -37.05
C GLU A 14 5.23 13.61 -36.64
N GLY A 15 5.95 12.85 -35.79
CA GLY A 15 7.40 12.98 -35.60
C GLY A 15 7.93 13.72 -34.36
N GLY A 16 7.08 14.24 -33.46
CA GLY A 16 7.51 14.91 -32.23
C GLY A 16 7.49 14.02 -30.97
N PRO A 17 8.37 14.24 -29.97
CA PRO A 17 8.29 13.57 -28.68
C PRO A 17 7.01 13.97 -27.92
N ILE A 18 6.37 12.97 -27.32
CA ILE A 18 4.99 12.99 -26.79
C ILE A 18 4.93 13.68 -25.40
N PRO A 19 4.10 14.72 -25.20
CA PRO A 19 3.77 15.19 -23.86
C PRO A 19 2.26 15.10 -23.55
N PHE A 20 1.93 14.26 -22.54
CA PHE A 20 0.69 14.10 -21.76
C PHE A 20 -0.38 13.08 -22.20
N GLU A 21 -0.41 11.94 -21.49
CA GLU A 21 -1.49 10.94 -21.43
C GLU A 21 -2.16 11.03 -20.04
N THR A 22 -3.49 11.20 -19.95
CA THR A 22 -4.22 11.28 -18.66
C THR A 22 -5.39 10.29 -18.66
N LEU A 23 -5.46 9.46 -17.61
CA LEU A 23 -6.59 8.59 -17.30
C LEU A 23 -7.80 9.39 -16.83
N PHE A 24 -8.95 9.20 -17.47
CA PHE A 24 -10.16 10.02 -17.29
C PHE A 24 -11.25 9.32 -16.47
N PHE A 25 -11.29 7.99 -16.51
CA PHE A 25 -12.24 7.16 -15.77
C PHE A 25 -11.56 5.93 -15.18
N ASP A 26 -11.97 5.59 -13.96
CA ASP A 26 -11.44 4.46 -13.20
C ASP A 26 -12.47 3.33 -13.04
N THR A 27 -13.74 3.44 -13.48
CA THR A 27 -14.71 2.33 -13.39
C THR A 27 -16.02 2.56 -14.14
N ILE A 28 -16.61 1.45 -14.61
CA ILE A 28 -18.04 1.32 -14.94
C ILE A 28 -18.63 0.25 -14.02
N THR A 29 -19.44 0.63 -13.04
CA THR A 29 -20.15 -0.34 -12.20
C THR A 29 -21.65 -0.31 -12.52
N LYS A 30 -22.20 -1.44 -12.97
CA LYS A 30 -23.56 -1.85 -12.58
C LYS A 30 -23.40 -2.55 -11.24
N THR A 31 -23.66 -1.86 -10.13
CA THR A 31 -23.89 -2.54 -8.86
C THR A 31 -25.19 -3.33 -9.01
N TRP A 32 -25.10 -4.65 -9.17
CA TRP A 32 -26.27 -5.52 -9.13
C TRP A 32 -26.82 -5.47 -7.69
N GLY A 33 -27.94 -4.78 -7.51
CA GLY A 33 -28.58 -4.53 -6.22
C GLY A 33 -29.40 -3.24 -6.16
N ASP A 34 -29.11 -2.25 -7.04
CA ASP A 34 -29.93 -1.05 -7.21
C ASP A 34 -30.10 -0.72 -8.71
N PRO A 35 -31.28 -0.97 -9.30
CA PRO A 35 -31.52 -0.74 -10.72
C PRO A 35 -31.53 0.75 -11.14
N GLN A 36 -31.42 1.70 -10.20
CA GLN A 36 -31.47 3.13 -10.49
C GLN A 36 -30.11 3.85 -10.53
N ARG A 37 -29.00 3.17 -10.22
CA ARG A 37 -27.70 3.85 -10.01
C ARG A 37 -26.55 3.20 -10.80
N ALA A 38 -26.26 3.76 -11.98
CA ALA A 38 -25.01 3.56 -12.71
C ALA A 38 -24.10 4.76 -12.44
N PHE A 39 -23.14 4.64 -11.53
CA PHE A 39 -22.21 5.74 -11.24
C PHE A 39 -20.91 5.61 -12.03
N TRP A 40 -20.56 6.69 -12.69
CA TRP A 40 -19.23 6.93 -13.25
C TRP A 40 -18.44 7.72 -12.22
N ARG A 41 -17.34 7.17 -11.68
CA ARG A 41 -16.46 7.95 -10.80
C ARG A 41 -15.47 8.75 -11.63
N ARG A 42 -15.69 10.07 -11.71
CA ARG A 42 -14.69 11.05 -12.14
C ARG A 42 -13.55 11.05 -11.12
N ARG A 43 -12.31 11.22 -11.58
CA ARG A 43 -11.11 11.39 -10.75
C ARG A 43 -11.36 12.30 -9.54
N ARG A 44 -11.04 11.82 -8.33
CA ARG A 44 -10.94 12.68 -7.14
C ARG A 44 -9.80 13.69 -7.39
N HIS A 45 -10.11 14.99 -7.29
CA HIS A 45 -9.25 16.17 -7.59
C HIS A 45 -9.36 16.86 -8.96
N VAL A 46 -10.57 17.24 -9.38
CA VAL A 46 -10.74 18.37 -10.34
C VAL A 46 -11.28 19.65 -9.64
N GLN A 47 -11.11 19.78 -8.33
CA GLN A 47 -11.28 21.06 -7.63
C GLN A 47 -9.92 21.64 -7.23
N ARG A 48 -9.02 21.84 -8.18
CA ARG A 48 -7.89 22.77 -7.95
C ARG A 48 -8.39 24.17 -8.30
N LYS A 49 -8.51 25.04 -7.30
CA LYS A 49 -8.67 26.49 -7.49
C LYS A 49 -7.67 26.97 -8.55
N GLY A 50 -8.12 27.58 -9.64
CA GLY A 50 -7.26 28.20 -10.65
C GLY A 50 -7.18 27.54 -12.03
N ARG A 51 -8.02 26.55 -12.37
CA ARG A 51 -8.13 26.08 -13.78
C ARG A 51 -9.08 26.97 -14.59
N PRO A 52 -8.77 27.30 -15.87
CA PRO A 52 -9.69 28.01 -16.76
C PRO A 52 -11.00 27.25 -16.98
N ALA A 53 -12.11 27.96 -17.15
CA ALA A 53 -13.45 27.36 -17.32
C ALA A 53 -13.55 26.49 -18.57
N GLU A 54 -12.78 26.83 -19.60
CA GLU A 54 -12.69 26.11 -20.87
C GLU A 54 -12.16 24.69 -20.69
N VAL A 55 -11.19 24.51 -19.77
CA VAL A 55 -10.66 23.17 -19.43
C VAL A 55 -11.73 22.32 -18.76
N HIS A 56 -12.57 22.93 -17.91
CA HIS A 56 -13.67 22.22 -17.27
C HIS A 56 -14.74 21.78 -18.27
N GLN A 57 -15.12 22.67 -19.19
CA GLN A 57 -16.10 22.36 -20.25
C GLN A 57 -15.62 21.24 -21.17
N LEU A 58 -14.34 21.28 -21.58
CA LEU A 58 -13.73 20.21 -22.37
C LEU A 58 -13.75 18.88 -21.62
N GLU A 59 -13.43 18.89 -20.32
CA GLU A 59 -13.48 17.69 -19.50
C GLU A 59 -14.91 17.11 -19.39
N GLU A 60 -15.92 17.95 -19.24
CA GLU A 60 -17.34 17.51 -19.22
C GLU A 60 -17.82 17.00 -20.57
N GLU A 61 -17.34 17.58 -21.67
CA GLU A 61 -17.64 17.09 -23.03
C GLU A 61 -17.04 15.70 -23.27
N LEU A 62 -15.77 15.51 -22.90
CA LEU A 62 -15.08 14.23 -22.99
C LEU A 62 -15.75 13.17 -22.11
N ASP A 63 -16.18 13.55 -20.89
CA ASP A 63 -16.95 12.67 -20.01
C ASP A 63 -18.26 12.20 -20.68
N ARG A 64 -19.01 13.14 -21.27
CA ARG A 64 -20.27 12.84 -21.95
C ARG A 64 -20.05 11.94 -23.17
N LYS A 65 -19.01 12.18 -23.95
CA LYS A 65 -18.67 11.39 -25.15
C LYS A 65 -18.21 9.98 -24.78
N ALA A 66 -17.36 9.82 -23.77
CA ALA A 66 -17.00 8.51 -23.23
C ALA A 66 -18.24 7.70 -22.83
N LYS A 67 -19.14 8.30 -22.04
CA LYS A 67 -20.39 7.67 -21.59
C LYS A 67 -21.29 7.22 -22.74
N ALA A 68 -21.32 7.97 -23.84
CA ALA A 68 -22.10 7.63 -25.01
C ALA A 68 -21.50 6.46 -25.82
N LEU A 69 -20.18 6.38 -25.91
CA LEU A 69 -19.47 5.43 -26.78
C LEU A 69 -19.15 4.09 -26.08
N LEU A 70 -18.93 4.10 -24.76
CA LEU A 70 -18.53 2.92 -23.99
C LEU A 70 -19.55 1.75 -24.00
N PRO A 71 -20.88 1.96 -24.03
CA PRO A 71 -21.83 0.85 -24.06
C PRO A 71 -21.60 -0.14 -25.22
N SER A 72 -21.21 0.36 -26.40
CA SER A 72 -20.90 -0.50 -27.55
C SER A 72 -19.65 -1.35 -27.30
N VAL A 73 -18.58 -0.73 -26.79
CA VAL A 73 -17.34 -1.42 -26.41
C VAL A 73 -17.59 -2.50 -25.36
N ILE A 74 -18.43 -2.19 -24.36
CA ILE A 74 -18.81 -3.15 -23.31
C ILE A 74 -19.51 -4.36 -23.90
N LYS A 75 -20.39 -4.16 -24.88
CA LYS A 75 -21.15 -5.25 -25.51
C LYS A 75 -20.25 -6.18 -26.32
N GLU A 76 -19.23 -5.62 -26.99
CA GLU A 76 -18.29 -6.37 -27.83
C GLU A 76 -17.23 -7.10 -27.02
N HIS A 77 -16.81 -6.54 -25.89
CA HIS A 77 -15.72 -7.08 -25.04
C HIS A 77 -16.21 -7.58 -23.67
N HIS A 78 -17.45 -8.05 -23.59
CA HIS A 78 -18.06 -8.45 -22.32
C HIS A 78 -17.41 -9.73 -21.75
N SER A 79 -16.39 -9.56 -20.92
CA SER A 79 -15.81 -10.63 -20.11
C SER A 79 -15.82 -10.26 -18.62
N LYS A 80 -16.25 -11.22 -17.82
CA LYS A 80 -16.36 -11.09 -16.36
C LYS A 80 -14.98 -10.80 -15.78
N GLY A 81 -14.94 -9.84 -14.84
CA GLY A 81 -13.70 -9.40 -14.20
C GLY A 81 -12.62 -8.74 -15.06
N SER A 82 -12.73 -8.70 -16.39
CA SER A 82 -11.70 -8.08 -17.24
C SER A 82 -11.46 -6.61 -16.93
N GLN A 83 -10.22 -6.18 -17.17
CA GLN A 83 -9.79 -4.79 -17.04
C GLN A 83 -9.28 -4.30 -18.40
N LEU A 84 -10.05 -3.44 -19.06
CA LEU A 84 -9.75 -2.97 -20.43
C LEU A 84 -9.11 -1.58 -20.40
N PHE A 85 -8.11 -1.36 -21.24
CA PHE A 85 -7.70 -0.01 -21.62
C PHE A 85 -8.36 0.37 -22.93
N VAL A 86 -8.93 1.57 -22.93
CA VAL A 86 -9.53 2.17 -24.11
C VAL A 86 -9.04 3.60 -24.25
N LYS A 87 -9.07 4.12 -25.47
CA LYS A 87 -8.61 5.45 -25.80
C LYS A 87 -9.71 6.19 -26.55
N LEU A 88 -10.01 7.41 -26.11
CA LEU A 88 -10.84 8.32 -26.89
C LEU A 88 -9.95 8.95 -27.97
N ASP A 89 -10.21 8.64 -29.23
CA ASP A 89 -9.47 9.20 -30.35
C ASP A 89 -10.37 10.05 -31.24
N THR A 90 -9.83 11.14 -31.76
CA THR A 90 -10.51 11.95 -32.76
C THR A 90 -10.10 11.47 -34.14
N ASP A 91 -11.08 11.06 -34.95
CA ASP A 91 -10.86 10.72 -36.35
C ASP A 91 -10.31 11.98 -37.06
N PRO A 92 -9.10 11.91 -37.65
CA PRO A 92 -8.46 13.08 -38.26
C PRO A 92 -9.16 13.53 -39.55
N THR A 93 -10.00 12.67 -40.13
CA THR A 93 -10.72 12.92 -41.38
C THR A 93 -12.12 13.49 -41.11
N THR A 94 -12.84 12.92 -40.14
CA THR A 94 -14.23 13.32 -39.84
C THR A 94 -14.34 14.29 -38.67
N GLY A 95 -13.30 14.41 -37.83
CA GLY A 95 -13.34 15.14 -36.58
C GLY A 95 -14.20 14.47 -35.49
N GLU A 96 -14.74 13.28 -35.75
CA GLU A 96 -15.57 12.55 -34.80
C GLU A 96 -14.72 11.90 -33.71
N ILE A 97 -15.21 11.93 -32.47
CA ILE A 97 -14.58 11.21 -31.37
C ILE A 97 -15.09 9.77 -31.36
N ARG A 98 -14.16 8.81 -31.31
CA ARG A 98 -14.41 7.37 -31.23
C ARG A 98 -13.67 6.78 -30.04
N ILE A 99 -14.04 5.56 -29.65
CA ILE A 99 -13.28 4.78 -28.67
C ILE A 99 -12.55 3.65 -29.39
N GLY A 100 -11.23 3.63 -29.28
CA GLY A 100 -10.39 2.49 -29.64
C GLY A 100 -10.09 1.64 -28.41
N VAL A 101 -10.20 0.32 -28.55
CA VAL A 101 -9.76 -0.63 -27.50
C VAL A 101 -8.27 -0.88 -27.68
N LEU A 102 -7.48 -0.58 -26.64
CA LEU A 102 -6.04 -0.82 -26.66
C LEU A 102 -5.71 -2.27 -26.29
N GLY A 103 -6.51 -2.87 -25.41
CA GLY A 103 -6.38 -4.26 -25.01
C GLY A 103 -6.82 -4.50 -23.56
N GLU A 104 -6.74 -5.76 -23.14
CA GLU A 104 -6.88 -6.18 -21.75
C GLU A 104 -5.57 -5.94 -21.00
N THR A 105 -5.68 -5.34 -19.82
CA THR A 105 -4.55 -4.85 -19.02
C THR A 105 -3.49 -5.93 -18.79
N PHE A 106 -3.90 -7.10 -18.34
CA PHE A 106 -2.99 -8.15 -17.91
C PHE A 106 -2.61 -9.10 -19.02
N ARG A 107 -3.47 -9.28 -20.03
CA ARG A 107 -3.22 -10.19 -21.16
C ARG A 107 -2.52 -9.53 -22.33
N ASP A 108 -2.88 -8.31 -22.67
CA ASP A 108 -2.42 -7.67 -23.91
C ASP A 108 -1.35 -6.60 -23.64
N ILE A 109 -1.41 -5.93 -22.48
CA ILE A 109 -0.56 -4.76 -22.21
C ILE A 109 0.66 -5.13 -21.39
N VAL A 110 0.47 -5.76 -20.23
CA VAL A 110 1.57 -5.99 -19.27
C VAL A 110 2.03 -7.46 -19.20
N HIS A 111 1.39 -8.38 -19.92
CA HIS A 111 1.60 -9.83 -19.82
C HIS A 111 3.07 -10.23 -19.78
N ARG A 112 3.86 -9.73 -20.74
CA ARG A 112 5.30 -10.06 -20.85
C ARG A 112 6.13 -9.61 -19.66
N ALA A 113 5.68 -8.58 -18.96
CA ALA A 113 6.37 -8.03 -17.80
C ALA A 113 5.91 -8.66 -16.48
N LEU A 114 4.76 -9.34 -16.46
CA LEU A 114 4.26 -10.02 -15.27
C LEU A 114 5.25 -11.09 -14.80
N PRO A 115 5.54 -11.18 -13.50
CA PRO A 115 6.45 -12.18 -12.97
C PRO A 115 5.86 -13.59 -13.12
N PHE A 116 6.72 -14.57 -13.37
CA PHE A 116 6.33 -15.98 -13.35
C PHE A 116 5.99 -16.42 -11.93
N LEU A 117 4.97 -17.28 -11.80
CA LEU A 117 4.53 -17.86 -10.53
C LEU A 117 4.75 -19.39 -10.53
N PRO A 118 5.90 -19.88 -10.03
CA PRO A 118 6.18 -21.31 -9.94
C PRO A 118 5.12 -22.04 -9.13
N ALA A 119 4.74 -23.27 -9.51
CA ALA A 119 3.76 -24.10 -8.79
C ALA A 119 4.07 -24.28 -7.29
N SER A 120 5.37 -24.29 -6.94
CA SER A 120 5.85 -24.44 -5.56
C SER A 120 5.70 -23.18 -4.70
N MET A 121 5.44 -22.01 -5.30
CA MET A 121 5.27 -20.75 -4.58
C MET A 121 3.82 -20.63 -4.09
N CYS A 122 3.67 -20.29 -2.80
CA CYS A 122 2.38 -20.18 -2.10
C CYS A 122 1.48 -21.43 -2.28
N PRO A 123 1.98 -22.64 -1.95
CA PRO A 123 1.35 -23.90 -2.36
C PRO A 123 -0.05 -24.13 -1.77
N ASN A 124 -0.39 -23.45 -0.68
CA ASN A 124 -1.68 -23.58 0.00
C ASN A 124 -2.70 -22.49 -0.41
N VAL A 125 -2.32 -21.57 -1.31
CA VAL A 125 -3.19 -20.49 -1.77
C VAL A 125 -3.75 -20.87 -3.15
N PRO A 126 -5.08 -20.90 -3.34
CA PRO A 126 -5.66 -21.27 -4.62
C PRO A 126 -5.33 -20.24 -5.69
N ARG A 127 -5.19 -20.70 -6.93
CA ARG A 127 -4.94 -19.86 -8.10
C ARG A 127 -6.23 -19.67 -8.89
N ILE A 128 -6.53 -18.43 -9.23
CA ILE A 128 -7.75 -18.04 -9.94
C ILE A 128 -7.41 -17.06 -11.05
N THR A 129 -8.33 -16.89 -12.00
CA THR A 129 -8.23 -15.83 -13.00
C THR A 129 -9.22 -14.71 -12.68
N LEU A 130 -9.06 -13.53 -13.28
CA LEU A 130 -10.00 -12.43 -13.10
C LEU A 130 -11.46 -12.78 -13.44
N ALA A 131 -11.69 -13.85 -14.22
CA ALA A 131 -13.04 -14.29 -14.58
C ALA A 131 -13.94 -14.64 -13.38
N VAL A 132 -13.36 -14.87 -12.19
CA VAL A 132 -14.12 -15.15 -10.98
C VAL A 132 -14.65 -13.90 -10.25
N ILE A 133 -14.31 -12.70 -10.71
CA ILE A 133 -14.79 -11.44 -10.15
C ILE A 133 -16.22 -11.17 -10.62
N ASP A 134 -17.18 -11.21 -9.70
CA ASP A 134 -18.59 -10.92 -9.94
C ASP A 134 -18.81 -9.43 -10.19
N ALA A 135 -18.26 -8.59 -9.33
CA ALA A 135 -18.43 -7.16 -9.43
C ALA A 135 -17.20 -6.41 -8.90
N TYR A 136 -16.91 -5.27 -9.52
CA TYR A 136 -16.08 -4.23 -8.93
C TYR A 136 -17.00 -3.32 -8.12
N VAL A 137 -16.73 -3.14 -6.83
CA VAL A 137 -17.58 -2.38 -5.91
C VAL A 137 -17.07 -0.95 -5.78
N THR A 138 -15.76 -0.80 -5.52
CA THR A 138 -15.10 0.50 -5.50
C THR A 138 -13.71 0.38 -6.10
N CYS A 139 -13.33 1.38 -6.88
CA CYS A 139 -11.99 1.52 -7.42
C CYS A 139 -11.36 2.80 -6.87
N SER A 140 -10.25 2.64 -6.16
CA SER A 140 -9.24 3.67 -5.94
C SER A 140 -8.00 3.21 -6.70
N LEU A 141 -7.75 3.75 -7.89
CA LEU A 141 -6.55 3.37 -8.65
C LEU A 141 -5.27 3.97 -8.08
N ALA A 142 -5.38 4.94 -7.16
CA ALA A 142 -4.21 5.52 -6.49
C ALA A 142 -3.38 4.48 -5.74
N ASP A 143 -4.01 3.37 -5.33
CA ASP A 143 -3.40 2.38 -4.44
C ASP A 143 -3.46 0.97 -4.99
N HIS A 144 -3.73 0.75 -6.30
CA HIS A 144 -3.75 -0.58 -6.96
C HIS A 144 -4.53 -1.69 -6.20
N VAL A 145 -5.45 -1.27 -5.33
CA VAL A 145 -6.29 -2.06 -4.45
C VAL A 145 -7.76 -1.76 -4.76
N LEU A 146 -8.51 -2.81 -5.08
CA LEU A 146 -9.90 -2.72 -5.56
C LEU A 146 -10.81 -3.51 -4.62
N LEU A 147 -11.93 -2.92 -4.21
CA LEU A 147 -12.97 -3.67 -3.49
C LEU A 147 -13.84 -4.40 -4.51
N VAL A 148 -13.99 -5.71 -4.36
CA VAL A 148 -14.71 -6.58 -5.30
C VAL A 148 -15.65 -7.55 -4.60
N ASP A 149 -16.62 -8.04 -5.35
CA ASP A 149 -17.32 -9.28 -5.06
C ASP A 149 -16.69 -10.38 -5.92
N VAL A 150 -16.25 -11.48 -5.30
CA VAL A 150 -15.48 -12.55 -5.97
C VAL A 150 -15.93 -13.93 -5.51
N VAL A 151 -15.98 -14.89 -6.43
CA VAL A 151 -16.30 -16.29 -6.15
C VAL A 151 -15.01 -17.11 -6.15
N ILE A 152 -14.51 -17.49 -4.98
CA ILE A 152 -13.29 -18.31 -4.88
C ILE A 152 -13.69 -19.79 -4.80
N PRO A 153 -13.34 -20.64 -5.78
CA PRO A 153 -13.66 -22.06 -5.73
C PRO A 153 -13.09 -22.73 -4.47
N PRO A 154 -13.80 -23.70 -3.87
CA PRO A 154 -15.02 -24.35 -4.35
C PRO A 154 -16.32 -23.62 -3.99
N ALA A 155 -16.25 -22.42 -3.41
CA ALA A 155 -17.46 -21.67 -3.08
C ALA A 155 -18.25 -21.29 -4.36
N THR A 156 -19.57 -21.15 -4.21
CA THR A 156 -20.48 -20.78 -5.30
C THR A 156 -21.15 -19.42 -5.08
N VAL A 157 -20.96 -18.83 -3.90
CA VAL A 157 -21.52 -17.54 -3.51
C VAL A 157 -20.39 -16.52 -3.46
N PRO A 158 -20.58 -15.31 -4.00
CA PRO A 158 -19.57 -14.27 -3.93
C PRO A 158 -19.33 -13.80 -2.50
N ILE A 159 -18.07 -13.50 -2.20
CA ILE A 159 -17.64 -12.82 -0.98
C ILE A 159 -17.13 -11.43 -1.32
N ARG A 160 -17.26 -10.51 -0.35
CA ARG A 160 -16.61 -9.19 -0.42
C ARG A 160 -15.12 -9.34 -0.09
N ALA A 161 -14.25 -8.92 -0.99
CA ALA A 161 -12.80 -9.04 -0.83
C ALA A 161 -12.07 -7.85 -1.45
N LEU A 162 -10.79 -7.71 -1.13
CA LEU A 162 -9.88 -6.77 -1.79
C LEU A 162 -9.08 -7.50 -2.85
N ILE A 163 -8.87 -6.87 -4.00
CA ILE A 163 -7.87 -7.29 -4.98
C ILE A 163 -6.73 -6.31 -4.92
N LYS A 164 -5.52 -6.79 -4.62
CA LYS A 164 -4.29 -6.01 -4.72
C LYS A 164 -3.53 -6.48 -5.95
N THR A 165 -3.20 -5.55 -6.84
CA THR A 165 -2.39 -5.77 -8.04
C THR A 165 -1.17 -4.86 -8.00
N PHE A 166 -0.36 -4.83 -9.04
CA PHE A 166 0.69 -3.81 -9.16
C PHE A 166 0.12 -2.47 -9.67
N HIS A 167 0.91 -1.41 -9.54
CA HIS A 167 0.57 -0.11 -10.09
C HIS A 167 0.63 -0.15 -11.63
N VAL A 168 -0.53 -0.24 -12.28
CA VAL A 168 -0.62 -0.19 -13.74
C VAL A 168 -0.23 1.21 -14.24
N PRO A 169 0.62 1.33 -15.28
CA PRO A 169 0.98 2.62 -15.85
C PRO A 169 -0.27 3.41 -16.29
N THR A 170 -0.34 4.69 -15.91
CA THR A 170 -1.50 5.54 -16.17
C THR A 170 -1.70 5.87 -17.65
N ASP A 171 -0.69 5.62 -18.47
CA ASP A 171 -0.67 5.82 -19.92
C ASP A 171 -0.81 4.50 -20.70
N GLY A 172 -0.95 3.36 -19.99
CA GLY A 172 -1.01 2.03 -20.60
C GLY A 172 0.32 1.57 -21.22
N LYS A 173 1.46 2.20 -20.89
CA LYS A 173 2.78 1.84 -21.43
C LYS A 173 3.74 1.37 -20.34
N MET A 174 4.35 0.22 -20.57
CA MET A 174 5.41 -0.30 -19.71
C MET A 174 6.75 0.34 -20.07
N VAL A 175 7.40 1.02 -19.11
CA VAL A 175 8.80 1.47 -19.22
C VAL A 175 9.72 0.54 -18.44
N ALA A 176 11.03 0.55 -18.75
CA ALA A 176 12.02 -0.38 -18.20
C ALA A 176 12.09 -0.44 -16.65
N GLY A 177 11.68 0.62 -15.95
CA GLY A 177 11.62 0.64 -14.47
C GLY A 177 10.42 -0.06 -13.85
N HIS A 178 9.34 -0.29 -14.60
CA HIS A 178 8.12 -0.87 -14.04
C HIS A 178 8.28 -2.37 -13.68
N ALA A 179 9.14 -3.11 -14.39
CA ALA A 179 9.29 -4.55 -14.16
C ALA A 179 9.71 -4.92 -12.73
N ALA A 180 10.57 -4.12 -12.09
CA ALA A 180 10.96 -4.33 -10.70
C ALA A 180 9.75 -4.16 -9.75
N THR A 181 8.95 -3.11 -9.97
CA THR A 181 7.75 -2.83 -9.16
C THR A 181 6.62 -3.84 -9.35
N LEU A 182 6.64 -4.64 -10.42
CA LEU A 182 5.69 -5.74 -10.62
C LEU A 182 5.96 -6.94 -9.69
N ALA A 183 7.17 -7.05 -9.15
CA ALA A 183 7.56 -8.14 -8.26
C ALA A 183 7.19 -7.89 -6.80
N ASP A 184 6.92 -6.65 -6.41
CA ASP A 184 6.68 -6.27 -5.00
C ASP A 184 5.41 -6.94 -4.44
N PRO A 185 4.25 -6.95 -5.13
CA PRO A 185 3.07 -7.63 -4.61
C PRO A 185 3.22 -9.16 -4.58
N LEU A 186 4.08 -9.73 -5.44
CA LEU A 186 4.39 -11.16 -5.40
C LEU A 186 5.22 -11.51 -4.15
N ARG A 187 6.17 -10.65 -3.77
CA ARG A 187 6.93 -10.82 -2.54
C ARG A 187 6.04 -10.69 -1.31
N GLU A 188 5.12 -9.73 -1.29
CA GLU A 188 4.13 -9.61 -0.23
C GLU A 188 3.26 -10.86 -0.13
N ALA A 189 2.74 -11.37 -1.27
CA ALA A 189 1.97 -12.60 -1.31
C ALA A 189 2.76 -13.80 -0.73
N TYR A 190 4.06 -13.89 -1.03
CA TYR A 190 4.94 -14.91 -0.47
C TYR A 190 5.10 -14.79 1.04
N ILE A 191 5.34 -13.58 1.56
CA ILE A 191 5.49 -13.33 3.00
C ILE A 191 4.20 -13.72 3.74
N LEU A 192 3.05 -13.18 3.30
CA LEU A 192 1.75 -13.45 3.91
C LEU A 192 1.38 -14.93 3.87
N SER A 193 1.73 -15.65 2.81
CA SER A 193 1.48 -17.09 2.68
C SER A 193 2.43 -17.96 3.50
N SER A 194 3.58 -17.42 3.91
CA SER A 194 4.60 -18.14 4.69
C SER A 194 4.43 -17.97 6.20
N LEU A 195 3.74 -16.91 6.61
CA LEU A 195 3.48 -16.61 8.01
C LEU A 195 2.32 -17.46 8.56
N PRO A 196 2.45 -18.05 9.76
CA PRO A 196 1.30 -18.62 10.45
C PRO A 196 0.23 -17.55 10.73
N PRO A 197 -1.05 -17.92 10.84
CA PRO A 197 -2.11 -16.95 11.16
C PRO A 197 -1.86 -16.22 12.48
N HIS A 198 -2.05 -14.90 12.48
CA HIS A 198 -1.93 -14.05 13.66
C HIS A 198 -3.10 -13.06 13.73
N PRO A 199 -3.71 -12.81 14.90
CA PRO A 199 -4.91 -11.99 15.02
C PRO A 199 -4.74 -10.51 14.63
N ASN A 200 -3.51 -10.00 14.60
CA ASN A 200 -3.18 -8.60 14.31
C ASN A 200 -2.34 -8.41 13.03
N LEU A 201 -2.36 -9.39 12.14
CA LEU A 201 -1.64 -9.34 10.87
C LEU A 201 -2.60 -9.74 9.74
N MET A 202 -2.46 -9.10 8.57
CA MET A 202 -3.14 -9.55 7.36
C MET A 202 -2.89 -11.05 7.16
N PRO A 203 -3.94 -11.88 7.08
CA PRO A 203 -3.74 -13.31 6.85
C PRO A 203 -3.22 -13.57 5.43
N ALA A 204 -2.86 -14.83 5.16
CA ALA A 204 -2.53 -15.29 3.83
C ALA A 204 -3.62 -14.89 2.81
N PRO A 205 -3.23 -14.59 1.55
CA PRO A 205 -4.21 -14.28 0.52
C PRO A 205 -5.26 -15.39 0.37
N LEU A 206 -6.49 -14.98 0.10
CA LEU A 206 -7.60 -15.91 -0.16
C LEU A 206 -7.41 -16.63 -1.50
N ALA A 207 -6.75 -15.98 -2.45
CA ALA A 207 -6.35 -16.55 -3.73
C ALA A 207 -5.25 -15.71 -4.40
N LEU A 208 -4.48 -16.31 -5.30
CA LEU A 208 -3.58 -15.61 -6.23
C LEU A 208 -4.26 -15.48 -7.59
N ILE A 209 -4.11 -14.31 -8.21
CA ILE A 209 -4.66 -14.02 -9.53
C ILE A 209 -3.57 -14.28 -10.57
N THR A 210 -3.86 -15.13 -11.54
CA THR A 210 -2.93 -15.52 -12.60
C THR A 210 -3.51 -15.31 -14.01
N VAL A 211 -2.61 -15.24 -14.98
CA VAL A 211 -2.91 -15.40 -16.40
C VAL A 211 -1.97 -16.45 -17.00
N PHE A 212 -2.48 -17.27 -17.91
CA PHE A 212 -1.68 -18.30 -18.57
C PHE A 212 -0.64 -17.68 -19.52
N HIS A 213 0.55 -18.26 -19.55
CA HIS A 213 1.56 -17.95 -20.57
C HIS A 213 1.16 -18.66 -21.87
N HIS A 214 0.63 -17.91 -22.84
CA HIS A 214 0.29 -18.41 -24.17
C HIS A 214 1.33 -17.92 -25.19
N GLU A 215 2.62 -18.15 -24.97
CA GLU A 215 3.55 -18.07 -26.10
C GLU A 215 3.45 -19.36 -26.89
N THR A 216 3.29 -19.21 -28.21
CA THR A 216 3.25 -20.23 -29.26
C THR A 216 4.60 -20.95 -29.38
N SER A 217 5.07 -21.53 -28.28
CA SER A 217 6.20 -22.43 -28.28
C SER A 217 5.76 -23.74 -28.90
N THR A 218 6.52 -24.19 -29.90
CA THR A 218 6.41 -25.52 -30.50
C THR A 218 7.09 -26.58 -29.64
N ASP A 219 7.63 -26.20 -28.47
CA ASP A 219 8.15 -27.13 -27.48
C ASP A 219 7.03 -27.67 -26.59
N MET A 220 6.82 -28.97 -26.71
CA MET A 220 5.82 -29.78 -25.99
C MET A 220 6.05 -29.87 -24.47
N ASP A 221 6.99 -29.09 -23.90
CA ASP A 221 7.36 -29.11 -22.47
C ASP A 221 7.03 -27.79 -21.73
N SER A 222 6.48 -26.75 -22.38
CA SER A 222 6.17 -25.46 -21.73
C SER A 222 4.75 -25.35 -21.16
N SER A 223 4.06 -26.47 -20.93
CA SER A 223 2.72 -26.49 -20.35
C SER A 223 2.78 -26.14 -18.86
N ASP A 224 2.07 -25.09 -18.45
CA ASP A 224 1.75 -24.66 -17.07
C ASP A 224 2.54 -23.48 -16.48
N GLU A 225 3.21 -22.66 -17.30
CA GLU A 225 3.73 -21.39 -16.80
C GLU A 225 2.61 -20.36 -16.62
N GLU A 226 2.27 -20.07 -15.36
CA GLU A 226 1.35 -19.01 -14.99
C GLU A 226 2.12 -17.73 -14.63
N ARG A 227 1.57 -16.57 -15.03
CA ARG A 227 2.09 -15.26 -14.64
C ARG A 227 1.21 -14.63 -13.59
N PHE A 228 1.85 -14.08 -12.55
CA PHE A 228 1.18 -13.46 -11.42
C PHE A 228 0.68 -12.06 -11.78
N VAL A 229 -0.59 -11.81 -11.49
CA VAL A 229 -1.27 -10.52 -11.69
C VAL A 229 -1.43 -9.76 -10.37
N GLY A 230 -1.72 -10.48 -9.30
CA GLY A 230 -2.06 -9.90 -8.01
C GLY A 230 -2.66 -10.95 -7.08
N MET A 231 -3.29 -10.50 -6.01
CA MET A 231 -3.83 -11.37 -4.97
C MET A 231 -5.19 -10.88 -4.48
N VAL A 232 -6.00 -11.82 -3.99
CA VAL A 232 -7.24 -11.54 -3.29
C VAL A 232 -6.98 -11.56 -1.80
N LEU A 233 -7.24 -10.46 -1.11
CA LEU A 233 -7.07 -10.29 0.33
C LEU A 233 -8.44 -10.19 1.02
N PRO A 234 -8.56 -10.57 2.30
CA PRO A 234 -9.77 -10.32 3.05
C PRO A 234 -10.12 -8.84 3.10
N PHE A 235 -11.42 -8.55 3.03
CA PHE A 235 -11.92 -7.21 3.28
C PHE A 235 -12.26 -7.03 4.76
N PHE A 236 -11.72 -5.99 5.37
CA PHE A 236 -12.03 -5.59 6.73
C PHE A 236 -12.97 -4.38 6.75
N SER A 237 -14.10 -4.50 7.43
CA SER A 237 -15.16 -3.50 7.41
C SER A 237 -14.98 -2.37 8.43
N GLY A 238 -13.92 -2.42 9.26
CA GLY A 238 -13.64 -1.39 10.26
C GLY A 238 -13.05 -0.10 9.67
N GLY A 239 -12.51 -0.16 8.45
CA GLY A 239 -11.94 1.01 7.77
C GLY A 239 -10.50 1.30 8.17
N ASP A 240 -9.95 2.38 7.62
CA ASP A 240 -8.57 2.83 7.83
C ASP A 240 -8.37 3.27 9.29
N ALA A 241 -7.29 2.80 9.90
CA ALA A 241 -6.90 3.20 11.24
C ALA A 241 -6.44 4.66 11.32
N SER A 242 -6.08 5.30 10.21
CA SER A 242 -5.69 6.71 10.15
C SER A 242 -6.84 7.66 10.53
N ASP A 243 -8.09 7.22 10.38
CA ASP A 243 -9.29 7.94 10.83
C ASP A 243 -9.51 7.81 12.37
N LEU A 244 -8.70 7.00 13.08
CA LEU A 244 -8.79 6.77 14.53
C LEU A 244 -8.13 7.86 15.37
N GLN A 245 -7.82 9.04 14.79
CA GLN A 245 -7.28 10.17 15.55
C GLN A 245 -8.12 10.57 16.78
N HIS A 246 -9.32 10.01 16.96
CA HIS A 246 -10.19 10.21 18.11
C HIS A 246 -10.56 8.87 18.77
N PHE A 247 -9.58 8.16 19.33
CA PHE A 247 -9.87 7.04 20.23
C PHE A 247 -10.84 7.49 21.33
N LEU A 248 -11.79 6.62 21.65
CA LEU A 248 -12.80 6.89 22.68
C LEU A 248 -12.17 6.96 24.09
N SER A 249 -11.03 6.29 24.31
CA SER A 249 -10.35 6.19 25.61
C SER A 249 -8.81 6.04 25.48
N VAL A 250 -8.08 6.15 26.62
CA VAL A 250 -6.63 5.87 26.67
C VAL A 250 -6.40 4.37 26.57
N GLU A 251 -7.26 3.60 27.24
CA GLU A 251 -7.26 2.14 27.28
C GLU A 251 -7.39 1.54 25.88
N ASP A 252 -8.29 2.06 25.05
CA ASP A 252 -8.41 1.64 23.64
C ASP A 252 -7.13 1.91 22.85
N GLY A 253 -6.48 3.05 23.09
CA GLY A 253 -5.23 3.39 22.44
C GLY A 253 -4.09 2.45 22.84
N LEU A 254 -4.00 2.10 24.13
CA LEU A 254 -3.00 1.17 24.65
C LEU A 254 -3.18 -0.25 24.09
N ARG A 255 -4.42 -0.75 24.04
CA ARG A 255 -4.75 -2.02 23.37
C ARG A 255 -4.29 -2.02 21.91
N ARG A 256 -4.52 -0.94 21.17
CA ARG A 256 -4.13 -0.82 19.76
C ARG A 256 -2.61 -0.77 19.58
N CYS A 257 -1.91 -0.16 20.53
CA CYS A 257 -0.44 -0.21 20.62
C CYS A 257 0.06 -1.65 20.80
N TYR A 258 -0.57 -2.43 21.68
CA TYR A 258 -0.28 -3.86 21.83
C TYR A 258 -0.52 -4.62 20.52
N GLU A 259 -1.66 -4.42 19.87
CA GLU A 259 -2.03 -5.15 18.66
C GLU A 259 -1.06 -4.92 17.49
N ILE A 260 -0.67 -3.67 17.20
CA ILE A 260 0.31 -3.41 16.14
C ILE A 260 1.67 -4.03 16.46
N THR A 261 2.16 -3.87 17.69
CA THR A 261 3.48 -4.39 18.08
C THR A 261 3.51 -5.91 18.14
N SER A 262 2.41 -6.54 18.53
CA SER A 262 2.21 -7.99 18.49
C SER A 262 2.27 -8.51 17.04
N GLY A 263 1.60 -7.83 16.10
CA GLY A 263 1.70 -8.15 14.67
C GLY A 263 3.13 -8.02 14.13
N LEU A 264 3.86 -6.96 14.50
CA LEU A 264 5.26 -6.75 14.10
C LEU A 264 6.19 -7.81 14.68
N LEU A 265 6.05 -8.15 15.97
CA LEU A 265 6.81 -9.22 16.60
C LEU A 265 6.58 -10.56 15.89
N HIS A 266 5.34 -10.85 15.47
CA HIS A 266 5.03 -12.05 14.71
C HIS A 266 5.78 -12.09 13.37
N ILE A 267 5.84 -10.99 12.63
CA ILE A 267 6.61 -10.90 11.37
C ILE A 267 8.10 -11.17 11.64
N TYR A 268 8.67 -10.49 12.63
CA TYR A 268 10.09 -10.55 12.97
C TYR A 268 10.54 -11.92 13.49
N SER A 269 9.74 -12.54 14.37
CA SER A 269 10.02 -13.86 14.91
C SER A 269 10.04 -14.99 13.86
N HIS A 270 9.45 -14.74 12.68
CA HIS A 270 9.46 -15.64 11.53
C HIS A 270 10.49 -15.25 10.46
N GLY A 271 11.41 -14.33 10.77
CA GLY A 271 12.55 -14.00 9.92
C GLY A 271 12.24 -13.00 8.80
N PHE A 272 11.12 -12.29 8.88
CA PHE A 272 10.78 -11.21 7.95
C PHE A 272 10.96 -9.83 8.61
N VAL A 273 11.09 -8.80 7.79
CA VAL A 273 11.24 -7.41 8.21
C VAL A 273 10.11 -6.60 7.60
N MET A 274 9.54 -5.67 8.37
CA MET A 274 8.54 -4.73 7.85
C MET A 274 9.21 -3.41 7.50
N ASP A 275 9.42 -3.15 6.21
CA ASP A 275 10.18 -1.99 5.74
C ASP A 275 9.45 -0.64 5.90
N ASN A 276 8.12 -0.70 6.07
CA ASN A 276 7.23 0.46 6.01
C ASN A 276 6.30 0.53 7.24
N ILE A 277 6.87 0.55 8.44
CA ILE A 277 6.07 0.68 9.67
C ILE A 277 5.47 2.08 9.74
N ALA A 278 4.13 2.16 9.69
CA ALA A 278 3.39 3.40 9.80
C ALA A 278 1.93 3.17 10.26
N THR A 279 1.29 4.18 10.85
CA THR A 279 -0.13 4.12 11.27
C THR A 279 -1.06 3.84 10.10
N LYS A 280 -0.82 4.48 8.95
CA LYS A 280 -1.59 4.27 7.71
C LYS A 280 -1.49 2.85 7.13
N ASN A 281 -0.51 2.06 7.58
CA ASN A 281 -0.34 0.66 7.15
C ASN A 281 -0.99 -0.29 8.16
N THR A 282 -2.13 0.15 8.72
CA THR A 282 -2.99 -0.65 9.57
C THR A 282 -4.45 -0.41 9.24
N VAL A 283 -5.29 -1.41 9.51
CA VAL A 283 -6.74 -1.36 9.26
C VAL A 283 -7.47 -1.98 10.45
N LEU A 284 -8.72 -1.56 10.68
CA LEU A 284 -9.57 -2.21 11.67
C LEU A 284 -10.35 -3.36 11.07
N SER A 285 -10.32 -4.52 11.73
CA SER A 285 -10.98 -5.75 11.28
C SER A 285 -12.50 -5.61 11.13
N ALA A 286 -13.12 -4.83 12.02
CA ALA A 286 -14.57 -4.59 12.09
C ALA A 286 -14.84 -3.20 12.69
N PRO A 287 -16.08 -2.70 12.69
CA PRO A 287 -16.43 -1.52 13.48
C PRO A 287 -16.31 -1.80 15.00
N PRO A 288 -15.97 -0.80 15.82
CA PRO A 288 -15.97 -0.93 17.27
C PRO A 288 -17.31 -1.41 17.83
N PRO A 289 -17.32 -2.15 18.96
CA PRO A 289 -16.20 -2.39 19.88
C PRO A 289 -15.43 -3.71 19.64
N ASN A 290 -15.89 -4.56 18.72
CA ASN A 290 -15.31 -5.90 18.48
C ASN A 290 -14.17 -5.88 17.44
N ASP A 291 -13.52 -4.74 17.31
CA ASP A 291 -12.51 -4.46 16.30
C ASP A 291 -11.09 -4.77 16.80
N ARG A 292 -10.23 -5.15 15.87
CA ARG A 292 -8.81 -5.42 16.06
C ARG A 292 -8.01 -4.63 15.04
N LEU A 293 -6.87 -4.08 15.45
CA LEU A 293 -5.92 -3.49 14.53
C LEU A 293 -5.16 -4.61 13.82
N ILE A 294 -5.11 -4.51 12.50
CA ILE A 294 -4.47 -5.45 11.61
C ILE A 294 -3.34 -4.74 10.89
N VAL A 295 -2.11 -5.26 11.01
CA VAL A 295 -0.96 -4.81 10.22
C VAL A 295 -1.13 -5.26 8.77
N ILE A 296 -0.95 -4.33 7.83
CA ILE A 296 -1.08 -4.56 6.39
C ILE A 296 0.14 -3.98 5.66
N GLU A 297 0.20 -4.15 4.33
CA GLU A 297 1.21 -3.53 3.47
C GLU A 297 2.64 -4.02 3.75
N LEU A 298 2.89 -5.31 3.49
CA LEU A 298 4.19 -5.96 3.67
C LEU A 298 5.03 -5.92 2.38
N GLU A 299 4.72 -5.01 1.46
CA GLU A 299 5.56 -4.76 0.28
C GLU A 299 6.94 -4.25 0.72
N PRO A 300 8.01 -4.75 0.08
CA PRO A 300 9.36 -4.28 0.37
C PRO A 300 9.50 -2.80 -0.03
N VAL A 301 10.18 -2.02 0.79
CA VAL A 301 10.52 -0.64 0.45
C VAL A 301 12.03 -0.47 0.55
N THR A 302 12.67 -0.10 -0.56
CA THR A 302 14.13 0.02 -0.62
C THR A 302 14.65 1.27 0.11
N ILE A 303 13.81 2.29 0.22
CA ILE A 303 14.13 3.57 0.86
C ILE A 303 13.55 3.55 2.26
N TYR A 304 14.38 3.77 3.27
CA TYR A 304 13.87 3.98 4.62
C TYR A 304 12.99 5.23 4.68
N ARG A 305 11.80 5.10 5.27
CA ARG A 305 10.90 6.23 5.57
C ARG A 305 10.29 6.05 6.94
N ASN A 306 10.30 7.10 7.75
CA ASN A 306 9.43 7.23 8.91
C ASN A 306 8.29 8.18 8.52
N GLN A 307 7.07 7.67 8.42
CA GLN A 307 5.92 8.49 7.97
C GLN A 307 5.20 9.17 9.13
N ASP A 308 5.41 8.68 10.34
CA ASP A 308 4.77 9.14 11.57
C ASP A 308 5.71 10.01 12.43
N GLY A 309 6.90 10.34 11.93
CA GLY A 309 7.88 11.19 12.60
C GLY A 309 9.16 11.41 11.78
N ASP A 310 10.17 12.02 12.42
CA ASP A 310 11.47 12.30 11.82
C ASP A 310 12.31 11.00 11.59
N PRO A 311 13.32 11.02 10.70
CA PRO A 311 14.17 9.85 10.47
C PRO A 311 14.99 9.45 11.71
N ALA A 312 15.21 8.15 11.87
CA ALA A 312 16.06 7.63 12.94
C ALA A 312 17.50 8.19 12.88
N PRO A 313 18.19 8.37 14.02
CA PRO A 313 19.59 8.83 14.08
C PRO A 313 20.58 8.07 13.16
N GLU A 314 20.40 6.78 12.97
CA GLU A 314 21.23 5.95 12.06
C GLU A 314 21.12 6.42 10.60
N VAL A 315 19.93 6.86 10.21
CA VAL A 315 19.58 7.27 8.84
C VAL A 315 20.18 8.63 8.52
N THR A 316 20.22 9.53 9.51
CA THR A 316 20.90 10.83 9.41
C THR A 316 22.42 10.73 9.64
N GLY A 317 22.93 9.51 9.86
CA GLY A 317 24.36 9.21 9.96
C GLY A 317 24.97 9.47 11.33
N HIS A 318 24.17 9.59 12.39
CA HIS A 318 24.67 9.74 13.76
C HIS A 318 25.29 8.47 14.32
N TRP A 319 24.82 7.31 13.86
CA TRP A 319 25.28 6.01 14.31
C TRP A 319 25.60 5.11 13.13
N VAL A 320 26.62 4.28 13.32
CA VAL A 320 27.05 3.26 12.35
C VAL A 320 27.06 1.92 13.06
N ALA A 321 26.23 1.00 12.57
CA ALA A 321 26.25 -0.40 13.00
C ALA A 321 27.30 -1.18 12.22
N SER A 322 27.97 -2.11 12.89
CA SER A 322 28.94 -3.03 12.29
C SER A 322 28.98 -4.34 13.07
N ILE A 323 29.40 -5.42 12.43
CA ILE A 323 29.72 -6.67 13.12
C ILE A 323 31.22 -6.70 13.41
N GLN A 324 31.59 -6.83 14.69
CA GLN A 324 32.97 -7.01 15.13
C GLN A 324 33.03 -8.26 16.00
N ALA A 325 33.94 -9.18 15.68
CA ALA A 325 34.07 -10.47 16.39
C ALA A 325 32.74 -11.25 16.54
N GLY A 326 31.83 -11.13 15.55
CA GLY A 326 30.52 -11.79 15.57
C GLY A 326 29.46 -11.11 16.44
N GLN A 327 29.75 -9.94 17.00
CA GLN A 327 28.80 -9.15 17.80
C GLN A 327 28.42 -7.84 17.09
N LEU A 328 27.22 -7.34 17.40
CA LEU A 328 26.75 -6.06 16.90
C LEU A 328 27.38 -4.91 17.70
N HIS A 329 28.04 -3.99 16.99
CA HIS A 329 28.66 -2.80 17.55
C HIS A 329 28.12 -1.52 16.90
N TYR A 330 27.78 -0.54 17.73
CA TYR A 330 27.40 0.81 17.30
C TYR A 330 28.53 1.78 17.59
N THR A 331 28.92 2.54 16.56
CA THR A 331 29.89 3.64 16.68
C THR A 331 29.19 4.95 16.37
N HIS A 332 29.35 5.94 17.24
CA HIS A 332 28.86 7.29 16.99
C HIS A 332 29.74 7.96 15.93
N SER A 333 29.11 8.69 15.01
CA SER A 333 29.79 9.44 13.96
C SER A 333 29.49 10.92 14.13
N GLU A 334 30.55 11.74 14.07
CA GLU A 334 30.41 13.20 13.96
C GLU A 334 30.14 13.65 12.52
N VAL A 335 30.44 12.79 11.54
CA VAL A 335 30.17 13.05 10.13
C VAL A 335 28.74 12.62 9.82
N ARG A 336 27.88 13.60 9.52
CA ARG A 336 26.49 13.37 9.11
C ARG A 336 26.45 12.97 7.65
N THR A 337 25.74 11.90 7.34
CA THR A 337 25.51 11.44 5.97
C THR A 337 24.12 10.86 5.91
N ASN A 338 23.30 11.35 5.00
CA ASN A 338 21.98 10.77 4.77
C ASN A 338 22.16 9.36 4.17
N LYS A 339 21.58 8.36 4.83
CA LYS A 339 21.62 6.95 4.46
C LYS A 339 20.24 6.39 4.12
N GLU A 340 19.21 7.21 3.91
CA GLU A 340 17.83 6.78 3.61
C GLU A 340 17.77 5.70 2.51
N ASP A 341 18.52 5.88 1.43
CA ASP A 341 18.53 4.97 0.27
C ASP A 341 19.40 3.71 0.47
N THR A 342 20.25 3.66 1.49
CA THR A 342 21.29 2.62 1.63
C THR A 342 21.23 1.85 2.93
N ILE A 343 20.63 2.42 3.99
CA ILE A 343 20.65 1.88 5.35
C ILE A 343 20.09 0.45 5.41
N ARG A 344 18.98 0.18 4.71
CA ARG A 344 18.35 -1.16 4.65
C ARG A 344 19.31 -2.21 4.10
N SER A 345 20.01 -1.88 3.01
CA SER A 345 20.99 -2.78 2.40
C SER A 345 22.22 -2.99 3.29
N VAL A 346 22.68 -1.94 3.98
CA VAL A 346 23.82 -2.01 4.91
C VAL A 346 23.50 -2.91 6.10
N LEU A 347 22.29 -2.83 6.63
CA LEU A 347 21.88 -3.58 7.81
C LEU A 347 21.31 -4.97 7.51
N ALA A 348 21.14 -5.35 6.23
CA ALA A 348 20.50 -6.60 5.80
C ALA A 348 21.05 -7.88 6.49
N SER A 349 22.32 -7.88 6.88
CA SER A 349 22.98 -9.00 7.57
C SER A 349 23.02 -8.87 9.10
N MET A 350 22.36 -7.86 9.67
CA MET A 350 22.38 -7.50 11.08
C MET A 350 20.93 -7.39 11.62
N PRO A 351 20.22 -8.52 11.87
CA PRO A 351 18.80 -8.51 12.20
C PRO A 351 18.44 -7.63 13.41
N GLU A 352 19.24 -7.69 14.47
CA GLU A 352 19.02 -6.84 15.66
C GLU A 352 19.18 -5.35 15.34
N ALA A 353 20.10 -4.99 14.42
CA ALA A 353 20.28 -3.59 14.04
C ALA A 353 19.11 -3.08 13.19
N ILE A 354 18.55 -3.94 12.32
CA ILE A 354 17.32 -3.65 11.59
C ILE A 354 16.15 -3.47 12.57
N GLU A 355 15.99 -4.39 13.53
CA GLU A 355 14.91 -4.30 14.50
C GLU A 355 15.01 -3.01 15.32
N ARG A 356 16.20 -2.64 15.80
CA ARG A 356 16.40 -1.37 16.53
C ARG A 356 16.13 -0.13 15.68
N LEU A 357 16.46 -0.18 14.38
CA LEU A 357 16.10 0.88 13.43
C LEU A 357 14.57 1.00 13.32
N ASP A 358 13.87 -0.12 13.17
CA ASP A 358 12.43 -0.17 12.99
C ASP A 358 11.64 0.11 14.28
N VAL A 359 12.20 -0.22 15.44
CA VAL A 359 11.66 0.17 16.76
C VAL A 359 11.58 1.69 16.92
N PHE A 360 12.45 2.45 16.24
CA PHE A 360 12.31 3.91 16.21
C PHE A 360 11.00 4.33 15.55
N ASN A 361 10.66 3.75 14.39
CA ASN A 361 9.37 3.98 13.72
C ASN A 361 8.20 3.49 14.59
N VAL A 362 8.35 2.34 15.27
CA VAL A 362 7.36 1.86 16.25
C VAL A 362 7.09 2.92 17.30
N GLY A 363 8.13 3.50 17.91
CA GLY A 363 7.98 4.57 18.89
C GLY A 363 7.17 5.76 18.37
N CYS A 364 7.42 6.20 17.13
CA CYS A 364 6.64 7.24 16.47
C CYS A 364 5.17 6.81 16.27
N VAL A 365 4.92 5.59 15.80
CA VAL A 365 3.55 5.07 15.64
C VAL A 365 2.80 5.01 16.96
N LEU A 366 3.42 4.49 18.03
CA LEU A 366 2.82 4.42 19.37
C LEU A 366 2.45 5.82 19.89
N SER A 367 3.35 6.79 19.69
CA SER A 367 3.13 8.19 20.00
C SER A 367 1.93 8.78 19.25
N GLN A 368 1.86 8.57 17.93
CA GLN A 368 0.77 9.09 17.09
C GLN A 368 -0.57 8.47 17.44
N LEU A 369 -0.63 7.14 17.63
CA LEU A 369 -1.87 6.45 17.98
C LEU A 369 -2.47 7.05 19.25
N ILE A 370 -1.73 7.11 20.35
CA ILE A 370 -2.34 7.56 21.60
C ILE A 370 -2.24 9.08 21.83
N GLN A 371 -1.60 9.82 20.92
CA GLN A 371 -1.26 11.24 21.06
C GLN A 371 -0.36 11.50 22.28
N CYS A 372 0.62 10.62 22.49
CA CYS A 372 1.64 10.78 23.52
C CYS A 372 2.78 11.61 22.96
N SER A 373 3.17 12.65 23.67
CA SER A 373 4.26 13.52 23.22
C SER A 373 5.61 12.82 23.40
N VAL A 374 6.48 12.95 22.39
CA VAL A 374 7.86 12.45 22.41
C VAL A 374 8.81 13.61 22.27
N GLU A 375 9.85 13.65 23.11
CA GLU A 375 10.86 14.68 23.09
C GLU A 375 12.18 14.13 22.52
N PHE A 376 12.72 14.78 21.49
CA PHE A 376 14.00 14.43 20.88
C PHE A 376 15.03 15.53 21.16
N PRO A 377 15.90 15.37 22.16
CA PRO A 377 16.88 16.40 22.55
C PRO A 377 17.97 16.71 21.52
N TRP A 378 18.13 15.87 20.50
CA TRP A 378 19.14 16.05 19.44
C TRP A 378 18.58 16.71 18.18
N MET A 379 17.27 16.92 18.08
CA MET A 379 16.67 17.49 16.88
C MET A 379 16.78 19.01 16.87
N GLU A 380 17.13 19.56 15.70
CA GLU A 380 17.26 21.01 15.52
C GLU A 380 15.95 21.67 15.05
N ARG A 381 15.04 20.87 14.46
CA ARG A 381 13.72 21.29 13.93
C ARG A 381 12.73 20.14 14.07
N CYS A 382 11.45 20.48 14.22
CA CYS A 382 10.35 19.52 14.31
C CYS A 382 9.22 19.98 13.39
N THR A 383 8.57 19.03 12.73
CA THR A 383 7.45 19.30 11.81
C THR A 383 6.15 18.58 12.19
N TYR A 384 6.10 17.90 13.35
CA TYR A 384 4.97 17.06 13.77
C TYR A 384 4.37 17.52 15.11
N ASP A 385 3.04 17.43 15.25
CA ASP A 385 2.28 17.99 16.38
C ASP A 385 2.58 17.32 17.75
N HIS A 386 3.03 16.07 17.75
CA HIS A 386 3.29 15.27 18.96
C HIS A 386 4.76 14.94 19.18
N VAL A 387 5.62 15.51 18.34
CA VAL A 387 7.06 15.40 18.47
C VAL A 387 7.58 16.77 18.91
N HIS A 388 8.44 16.80 19.91
CA HIS A 388 8.96 18.03 20.47
C HIS A 388 10.48 17.98 20.53
N ILE A 389 11.11 19.15 20.45
CA ILE A 389 12.56 19.27 20.65
C ILE A 389 12.80 19.52 22.13
N ALA A 390 13.61 18.67 22.76
CA ALA A 390 14.08 18.97 24.11
C ALA A 390 15.25 19.96 24.03
N GLY A 391 15.03 21.19 24.50
CA GLY A 391 16.08 22.19 24.57
C GLY A 391 15.69 23.39 25.43
N PRO A 392 16.65 24.07 26.09
CA PRO A 392 16.39 25.16 27.03
C PRO A 392 15.78 26.43 26.41
N LYS A 393 15.61 26.46 25.07
CA LYS A 393 15.15 27.62 24.30
C LYS A 393 13.82 27.40 23.57
N MET A 394 13.19 26.23 23.67
CA MET A 394 11.88 25.98 23.08
C MET A 394 10.81 25.98 24.17
N HIS A 395 9.59 26.38 23.80
CA HIS A 395 8.44 26.34 24.70
C HIS A 395 8.30 24.91 25.25
N ALA A 396 8.39 24.76 26.57
CA ALA A 396 8.15 23.48 27.22
C ALA A 396 6.79 22.95 26.76
N HIS A 397 6.77 21.72 26.25
CA HIS A 397 5.53 21.06 25.86
C HIS A 397 4.57 21.05 27.06
N VAL A 398 3.30 21.40 26.81
CA VAL A 398 2.26 21.38 27.84
C VAL A 398 1.43 20.11 27.61
N PRO A 399 1.54 19.10 28.50
CA PRO A 399 0.82 17.84 28.33
C PRO A 399 -0.69 18.04 28.23
N THR A 400 -1.31 17.31 27.31
CA THR A 400 -2.78 17.32 27.18
C THR A 400 -3.43 16.59 28.36
N LYS A 401 -4.73 16.82 28.61
CA LYS A 401 -5.48 16.05 29.64
C LYS A 401 -5.41 14.53 29.40
N ARG A 402 -5.34 14.12 28.14
CA ARG A 402 -5.21 12.72 27.74
C ARG A 402 -3.82 12.19 28.09
N GLU A 403 -2.78 12.95 27.76
CA GLU A 403 -1.40 12.62 28.10
C GLU A 403 -1.18 12.50 29.62
N LEU A 404 -1.81 13.35 30.42
CA LEU A 404 -1.76 13.26 31.88
C LEU A 404 -2.39 11.98 32.44
N ARG A 405 -3.28 11.30 31.71
CA ARG A 405 -3.90 10.03 32.11
C ARG A 405 -3.11 8.80 31.66
N MET A 406 -2.10 8.97 30.79
CA MET A 406 -1.34 7.84 30.28
C MET A 406 -0.43 7.24 31.37
N PRO A 407 -0.32 5.90 31.46
CA PRO A 407 0.61 5.25 32.36
C PRO A 407 2.06 5.71 32.15
N LEU A 408 2.80 5.90 33.24
CA LEU A 408 4.22 6.29 33.16
C LEU A 408 5.05 5.25 32.40
N ALA A 409 4.80 3.95 32.66
CA ALA A 409 5.46 2.84 31.97
C ALA A 409 5.32 2.94 30.44
N PHE A 410 4.14 3.34 29.94
CA PHE A 410 3.92 3.54 28.52
C PHE A 410 4.73 4.74 27.98
N LYS A 411 4.73 5.88 28.69
CA LYS A 411 5.51 7.06 28.26
C LYS A 411 7.00 6.74 28.20
N ASP A 412 7.50 6.01 29.18
CA ASP A 412 8.91 5.61 29.24
C ASP A 412 9.24 4.58 28.16
N LEU A 413 8.32 3.66 27.84
CA LEU A 413 8.45 2.76 26.71
C LEU A 413 8.60 3.53 25.40
N VAL A 414 7.68 4.46 25.10
CA VAL A 414 7.73 5.26 23.86
C VAL A 414 9.03 6.04 23.77
N ARG A 415 9.48 6.67 24.87
CA ARG A 415 10.78 7.37 24.93
C ARG A 415 11.97 6.46 24.62
N ARG A 416 11.97 5.24 25.16
CA ARG A 416 13.03 4.26 24.89
C ARG A 416 13.00 3.78 23.45
N CYS A 417 11.83 3.48 22.87
CA CYS A 417 11.71 3.14 21.44
C CYS A 417 12.31 4.23 20.56
N CYS A 418 12.07 5.48 20.95
CA CYS A 418 12.52 6.69 20.28
C CYS A 418 13.93 7.14 20.69
N ALA A 419 14.74 6.31 21.39
CA ALA A 419 16.03 6.75 21.92
C ALA A 419 17.06 7.13 20.84
N TYR A 420 17.90 8.14 21.15
CA TYR A 420 18.98 8.59 20.27
C TYR A 420 19.99 7.49 19.99
N ASP A 421 20.42 6.81 21.06
CA ASP A 421 21.32 5.68 20.99
C ASP A 421 20.50 4.42 20.66
N PRO A 422 20.78 3.72 19.55
CA PRO A 422 20.02 2.53 19.16
C PRO A 422 20.07 1.41 20.21
N ARG A 423 21.10 1.39 21.07
CA ARG A 423 21.29 0.38 22.12
C ARG A 423 20.32 0.55 23.28
N ASP A 424 19.83 1.76 23.50
CA ASP A 424 18.86 2.08 24.55
C ASP A 424 17.42 1.71 24.16
N ARG A 425 17.21 1.39 22.87
CA ARG A 425 15.91 0.95 22.35
C ARG A 425 15.61 -0.48 22.80
N PRO A 426 14.38 -0.79 23.23
CA PRO A 426 13.98 -2.18 23.48
C PRO A 426 13.89 -2.95 22.15
N LEU A 427 13.85 -4.28 22.23
CA LEU A 427 13.44 -5.12 21.11
C LEU A 427 11.91 -5.30 21.12
N LEU A 428 11.31 -5.72 20.00
CA LEU A 428 9.85 -5.88 19.85
C LEU A 428 9.25 -6.78 20.92
N LYS A 429 9.98 -7.84 21.31
CA LYS A 429 9.56 -8.73 22.39
C LYS A 429 9.34 -7.99 23.71
N GLU A 430 10.30 -7.16 24.11
CA GLU A 430 10.20 -6.36 25.33
C GLU A 430 9.07 -5.31 25.25
N ILE A 431 8.84 -4.74 24.05
CA ILE A 431 7.74 -3.80 23.81
C ILE A 431 6.39 -4.50 24.03
N VAL A 432 6.21 -5.68 23.46
CA VAL A 432 4.97 -6.48 23.59
C VAL A 432 4.75 -6.89 25.05
N GLU A 433 5.79 -7.36 25.75
CA GLU A 433 5.69 -7.73 27.17
C GLU A 433 5.23 -6.57 28.06
N VAL A 434 5.69 -5.34 27.80
CA VAL A 434 5.20 -4.15 28.53
C VAL A 434 3.76 -3.82 28.16
N LEU A 435 3.36 -3.98 26.90
CA LEU A 435 2.04 -3.61 26.42
C LEU A 435 0.95 -4.65 26.74
N GLU A 436 1.33 -5.89 27.03
CA GLU A 436 0.40 -7.00 27.32
C GLU A 436 -0.52 -6.71 28.52
N GLU A 437 -0.11 -5.84 29.44
CA GLU A 437 -0.95 -5.36 30.56
C GLU A 437 -2.25 -4.67 30.10
N TRP A 438 -2.31 -4.21 28.84
CA TRP A 438 -3.45 -3.49 28.25
C TRP A 438 -4.07 -4.19 27.04
N ALA A 439 -3.71 -5.47 26.80
CA ALA A 439 -4.19 -6.27 25.67
C ALA A 439 -5.70 -6.59 25.71
#